data_AF-A0AA88RAB7-F1
#
_entry.id   AF-A0AA88RAB7-F1
#
_cell.length_a   1.000
_cell.length_b   1.000
_cell.length_c   1.000
_cell.angle_alpha   90.00
_cell.angle_beta   90.00
_cell.angle_gamma   90.00
#
_symmetry.space_group_name_H-M   'P 1'
#
loop_
_entity.id
_entity.type
_entity.pdbx_description
1 polymer ?
#
loop_
_entity_poly.entity_id
_entity_poly.type
_entity_poly.pdbx_seq_one_letter_code
_entity_poly.pdbx_strand_id
1 'polypeptide(L)'
;MNSHSRKSLMKLLDKHCSLDNEGAKQLRDDQQQQQQTVSAFDFIYLPMDFRTGYNRGYAFVNFTNPRAVWKFYEAFNDRAWYSLDVESPKTIHIVSAKIQGKEALVSHFDKSVFFCKSDEFLPVCFSPPRDGASGEDQAVTITTIGKRITTITPCTNRGVSLSPDSSKTVQES
;
A
#
# COMPACT_ATOMS: atom_id res chain seq x y z
N MET A 1 -13.22 13.36 -11.90
CA MET A 1 -11.76 13.14 -12.10
C MET A 1 -11.22 12.28 -10.97
N ASN A 2 -10.14 11.50 -11.16
CA ASN A 2 -9.57 10.59 -10.17
C ASN A 2 -8.55 11.30 -9.24
N SER A 3 -9.03 12.27 -8.46
CA SER A 3 -8.17 13.11 -7.62
C SER A 3 -8.14 12.65 -6.16
N HIS A 4 -7.90 11.36 -5.92
CA HIS A 4 -7.75 10.85 -4.55
C HIS A 4 -6.27 10.70 -4.22
N SER A 5 -5.86 11.22 -3.06
CA SER A 5 -4.50 11.13 -2.53
C SER A 5 -4.36 9.97 -1.55
N ARG A 6 -3.12 9.50 -1.31
CA ARG A 6 -2.82 8.52 -0.26
C ARG A 6 -3.32 9.00 1.11
N LYS A 7 -3.21 10.30 1.41
CA LYS A 7 -3.67 10.90 2.67
C LYS A 7 -5.19 10.80 2.82
N SER A 8 -5.95 11.09 1.76
CA SER A 8 -7.42 10.98 1.78
C SER A 8 -7.88 9.52 1.92
N LEU A 9 -7.18 8.58 1.28
CA LEU A 9 -7.42 7.13 1.45
C LEU A 9 -7.11 6.68 2.89
N MET A 10 -5.98 7.11 3.45
CA MET A 10 -5.61 6.80 4.85
C MET A 10 -6.67 7.32 5.83
N LYS A 11 -7.13 8.57 5.69
CA LYS A 11 -8.18 9.15 6.54
C LYS A 11 -9.49 8.35 6.46
N LEU A 12 -9.88 7.90 5.27
CA LEU A 12 -11.07 7.07 5.08
C LEU A 12 -10.95 5.74 5.84
N LEU A 13 -9.80 5.07 5.69
CA LEU A 13 -9.52 3.79 6.34
C LEU A 13 -9.43 3.93 7.86
N ASP A 14 -8.73 4.97 8.35
CA ASP A 14 -8.63 5.28 9.78
C ASP A 14 -10.03 5.53 10.38
N LYS A 15 -10.85 6.35 9.72
CA LYS A 15 -12.24 6.63 10.16
C LYS A 15 -13.07 5.35 10.22
N HIS A 16 -13.00 4.50 9.19
CA HIS A 16 -13.72 3.22 9.17
C HIS A 16 -13.29 2.30 10.31
N CYS A 17 -11.98 2.15 10.51
CA CYS A 17 -11.45 1.29 11.57
C CYS A 17 -11.85 1.82 12.97
N SER A 18 -11.80 3.13 13.21
CA SER A 18 -12.24 3.73 14.47
C SER A 18 -13.70 3.41 14.76
N LEU A 19 -14.59 3.66 13.79
CA LEU A 19 -16.03 3.40 13.94
C LEU A 19 -16.34 1.93 14.18
N ASP A 20 -15.69 1.05 13.42
CA ASP A 20 -15.90 -0.38 13.59
C ASP A 20 -15.40 -0.88 14.96
N ASN A 21 -14.23 -0.40 15.37
CA ASN A 21 -13.66 -0.75 16.66
C ASN A 21 -14.50 -0.22 17.81
N GLU A 22 -15.04 1.01 17.72
CA GLU A 22 -15.97 1.62 18.69
C GLU A 22 -17.30 0.88 18.78
N GLY A 23 -17.94 0.53 17.65
CA GLY A 23 -19.18 -0.24 17.65
C GLY A 23 -18.99 -1.62 18.29
N ALA A 24 -17.85 -2.25 18.04
CA ALA A 24 -17.48 -3.50 18.69
C ALA A 24 -17.21 -3.33 20.21
N LYS A 25 -17.01 -2.10 20.71
CA LYS A 25 -16.88 -1.83 22.15
C LYS A 25 -18.21 -1.85 22.89
N GLN A 26 -19.28 -1.41 22.24
CA GLN A 26 -20.62 -1.27 22.82
C GLN A 26 -21.35 -2.63 22.93
N LEU A 27 -21.09 -3.54 21.98
CA LEU A 27 -21.61 -4.91 22.02
C LEU A 27 -21.00 -5.78 23.15
N ARG A 28 -20.04 -5.25 23.91
CA ARG A 28 -19.35 -5.97 24.98
C ARG A 28 -20.15 -6.09 26.27
N ASP A 29 -21.18 -5.27 26.44
CA ASP A 29 -21.94 -5.27 27.69
C ASP A 29 -22.92 -6.46 27.79
N ASP A 30 -23.23 -7.13 26.68
CA ASP A 30 -24.32 -8.13 26.67
C ASP A 30 -23.92 -9.61 26.49
N GLN A 31 -22.86 -10.04 25.77
CA GLN A 31 -22.53 -11.49 25.65
C GLN A 31 -21.04 -11.88 25.40
N GLN A 32 -20.73 -13.13 25.79
CA GLN A 32 -19.43 -13.81 25.95
C GLN A 32 -18.48 -13.88 24.74
N GLN A 33 -17.22 -13.53 24.99
CA GLN A 33 -15.95 -14.16 24.51
C GLN A 33 -15.85 -14.70 23.06
N GLN A 34 -16.24 -13.93 22.04
CA GLN A 34 -15.56 -14.08 20.74
C GLN A 34 -14.30 -13.21 20.74
N GLN A 35 -13.16 -13.81 20.38
CA GLN A 35 -11.87 -13.13 20.33
C GLN A 35 -11.97 -11.87 19.47
N GLN A 36 -11.93 -10.71 20.13
CA GLN A 36 -12.21 -9.44 19.49
C GLN A 36 -11.02 -9.06 18.60
N THR A 37 -11.19 -9.25 17.30
CA THR A 37 -10.21 -8.85 16.30
C THR A 37 -10.38 -7.35 16.01
N VAL A 38 -9.39 -6.55 16.37
CA VAL A 38 -9.34 -5.12 16.06
C VAL A 38 -9.24 -4.93 14.55
N SER A 39 -10.13 -4.13 13.97
CA SER A 39 -10.03 -3.72 12.58
C SER A 39 -8.87 -2.74 12.43
N ALA A 40 -7.86 -3.16 11.68
CA ALA A 40 -6.66 -2.37 11.42
C ALA A 40 -6.08 -2.71 10.04
N PHE A 41 -5.26 -1.82 9.50
CA PHE A 41 -4.55 -2.00 8.25
C PHE A 41 -3.07 -1.63 8.38
N ASP A 42 -2.21 -2.27 7.58
CA ASP A 42 -0.77 -2.17 7.73
C ASP A 42 -0.01 -2.00 6.41
N PHE A 43 -0.71 -1.95 5.28
CA PHE A 43 -0.14 -1.65 3.97
C PHE A 43 -1.11 -0.84 3.10
N ILE A 44 -0.61 0.18 2.39
CA ILE A 44 -1.34 0.91 1.35
C ILE A 44 -0.46 1.14 0.13
N TYR A 45 -1.03 0.97 -1.06
CA TYR A 45 -0.46 1.47 -2.31
C TYR A 45 -1.53 2.07 -3.22
N LEU A 46 -1.38 3.34 -3.59
CA LEU A 46 -2.25 4.06 -4.53
C LEU A 46 -1.41 4.55 -5.73
N PRO A 47 -1.35 3.78 -6.82
CA PRO A 47 -0.61 4.18 -8.01
C PRO A 47 -1.15 5.47 -8.64
N MET A 48 -0.23 6.36 -9.00
CA MET A 48 -0.52 7.58 -9.75
C MET A 48 -0.13 7.43 -11.22
N ASP A 49 -0.88 8.10 -12.08
CA ASP A 49 -0.47 8.40 -13.44
C ASP A 49 0.22 9.77 -13.47
N PHE A 50 1.54 9.77 -13.64
CA PHE A 50 2.35 10.99 -13.62
C PHE A 50 2.13 11.91 -14.82
N ARG A 51 1.50 11.42 -15.89
CA ARG A 51 1.18 12.24 -17.06
C ARG A 51 -0.06 13.09 -16.80
N THR A 52 -1.04 12.53 -16.08
CA THR A 52 -2.32 13.20 -15.80
C THR A 52 -2.39 13.82 -14.40
N GLY A 53 -1.52 13.40 -13.48
CA GLY A 53 -1.54 13.83 -12.08
C GLY A 53 -2.65 13.18 -11.24
N TYR A 54 -3.40 12.23 -11.81
CA TYR A 54 -4.50 11.52 -11.15
C TYR A 54 -4.10 10.10 -10.75
N ASN A 55 -4.86 9.49 -9.84
CA ASN A 55 -4.67 8.07 -9.53
C ASN A 55 -5.14 7.19 -10.70
N ARG A 56 -4.57 5.99 -10.80
CA ARG A 56 -4.91 5.00 -11.84
C ARG A 56 -6.28 4.34 -11.65
N GLY A 57 -7.04 4.72 -10.61
CA GLY A 57 -8.39 4.19 -10.34
C GLY A 57 -8.44 2.90 -9.53
N TYR A 58 -7.32 2.47 -8.94
CA TYR A 58 -7.27 1.32 -8.03
C TYR A 58 -6.24 1.55 -6.93
N ALA A 59 -6.38 0.81 -5.82
CA ALA A 59 -5.46 0.81 -4.70
C ALA A 59 -5.31 -0.60 -4.11
N PHE A 60 -4.19 -0.87 -3.45
CA PHE A 60 -4.01 -2.04 -2.61
C PHE A 60 -4.05 -1.61 -1.15
N VAL A 61 -4.79 -2.35 -0.34
CA VAL A 61 -4.87 -2.17 1.11
C VAL A 61 -4.75 -3.55 1.75
N ASN A 62 -3.85 -3.71 2.71
CA ASN A 62 -3.79 -4.92 3.53
C ASN A 62 -4.39 -4.64 4.91
N PHE A 63 -5.48 -5.34 5.22
CA PHE A 63 -6.03 -5.39 6.57
C PHE A 63 -5.34 -6.50 7.36
N THR A 64 -5.24 -6.32 8.68
CA THR A 64 -4.59 -7.29 9.58
C THR A 64 -5.40 -8.55 9.82
N ASN A 65 -6.71 -8.52 9.53
CA ASN A 65 -7.58 -9.68 9.65
C ASN A 65 -8.69 -9.69 8.58
N PRO A 66 -9.18 -10.88 8.17
CA PRO A 66 -10.23 -11.00 7.16
C PRO A 66 -11.58 -10.39 7.57
N ARG A 67 -11.89 -10.34 8.87
CA ARG A 67 -13.15 -9.77 9.38
C ARG A 67 -13.23 -8.28 9.10
N ALA A 68 -12.12 -7.56 9.25
CA ALA A 68 -12.00 -6.15 8.92
C ALA A 68 -12.22 -5.90 7.42
N VAL A 69 -11.70 -6.79 6.55
CA VAL A 69 -11.95 -6.73 5.10
C VAL A 69 -13.44 -6.86 4.81
N TRP A 70 -14.12 -7.83 5.43
CA TRP A 70 -15.55 -8.06 5.22
C TRP A 70 -16.39 -6.84 5.61
N LYS A 71 -16.12 -6.27 6.79
CA LYS A 71 -16.83 -5.08 7.27
C LYS A 71 -16.59 -3.85 6.39
N PHE A 72 -15.36 -3.71 5.88
CA PHE A 72 -15.04 -2.67 4.91
C PHE A 72 -15.76 -2.91 3.57
N TYR A 73 -15.84 -4.16 3.13
CA TYR A 73 -16.59 -4.56 1.93
C TYR A 73 -18.06 -4.19 2.05
N GLU A 74 -18.74 -4.57 3.15
CA GLU A 74 -20.15 -4.24 3.37
C GLU A 74 -20.42 -2.73 3.41
N ALA A 75 -19.49 -1.95 3.96
CA ALA A 75 -19.64 -0.50 4.09
C ALA A 75 -19.43 0.24 2.76
N PHE A 76 -18.50 -0.20 1.91
CA PHE A 76 -18.03 0.58 0.76
C PHE A 76 -18.23 -0.06 -0.61
N ASN A 77 -18.40 -1.38 -0.71
CA ASN A 77 -18.59 -2.02 -2.01
C ASN A 77 -19.89 -1.53 -2.66
N ASP A 78 -19.81 -1.24 -3.96
CA ASP A 78 -20.89 -0.69 -4.78
C ASP A 78 -21.46 0.66 -4.26
N ARG A 79 -20.68 1.38 -3.45
CA ARG A 79 -21.00 2.75 -3.01
C ARG A 79 -20.21 3.78 -3.79
N ALA A 80 -20.77 4.97 -3.97
CA ALA A 80 -20.02 6.09 -4.52
C ALA A 80 -18.89 6.50 -3.56
N TRP A 81 -17.78 6.94 -4.13
CA TRP A 81 -16.62 7.41 -3.38
C TRP A 81 -16.94 8.77 -2.76
N TYR A 82 -17.40 8.74 -1.51
CA TYR A 82 -17.54 9.91 -0.66
C TYR A 82 -16.30 10.02 0.24
N SER A 83 -15.23 10.63 -0.29
CA SER A 83 -14.15 11.10 0.59
C SER A 83 -14.54 12.40 1.26
N LEU A 84 -13.99 12.65 2.45
CA LEU A 84 -14.20 13.87 3.23
C LEU A 84 -13.93 15.17 2.45
N ASP A 85 -13.10 15.11 1.40
CA ASP A 85 -12.61 16.29 0.69
C ASP A 85 -13.18 16.45 -0.74
N VAL A 86 -13.73 15.38 -1.34
CA VAL A 86 -14.19 15.39 -2.74
C VAL A 86 -15.33 14.38 -2.94
N GLU A 87 -16.48 14.85 -3.41
CA GLU A 87 -17.54 13.99 -3.97
C GLU A 87 -17.13 13.54 -5.37
N SER A 88 -17.01 12.23 -5.56
CA SER A 88 -16.73 11.64 -6.86
C SER A 88 -17.91 10.74 -7.23
N PRO A 89 -18.46 10.85 -8.46
CA PRO A 89 -19.56 9.98 -8.92
C PRO A 89 -19.10 8.53 -9.16
N LYS A 90 -17.87 8.18 -8.75
CA LYS A 90 -17.27 6.89 -9.01
C LYS A 90 -17.66 5.88 -7.95
N THR A 91 -18.11 4.72 -8.40
CA THR A 91 -18.42 3.59 -7.54
C THR A 91 -17.14 2.84 -7.13
N ILE A 92 -17.08 2.45 -5.86
CA ILE A 92 -16.03 1.60 -5.30
C ILE A 92 -16.38 0.14 -5.57
N HIS A 93 -15.44 -0.62 -6.12
CA HIS A 93 -15.52 -2.06 -6.18
C HIS A 93 -14.34 -2.65 -5.42
N ILE A 94 -14.63 -3.50 -4.43
CA ILE A 94 -13.63 -4.16 -3.60
C ILE A 94 -13.49 -5.60 -4.07
N VAL A 95 -12.28 -5.98 -4.44
CA VAL A 95 -11.96 -7.33 -4.91
C VAL A 95 -10.69 -7.83 -4.23
N SER A 96 -10.61 -9.14 -4.03
CA SER A 96 -9.38 -9.77 -3.54
C SER A 96 -8.24 -9.58 -4.55
N ALA A 97 -7.12 -9.04 -4.09
CA ALA A 97 -5.92 -8.90 -4.91
C ALA A 97 -5.28 -10.28 -5.23
N LYS A 98 -4.56 -10.36 -6.35
CA LYS A 98 -3.80 -11.58 -6.71
C LYS A 98 -2.67 -11.90 -5.72
N ILE A 99 -2.08 -10.86 -5.11
CA ILE A 99 -1.05 -10.98 -4.08
C ILE A 99 -1.73 -10.66 -2.74
N GLN A 100 -1.67 -11.60 -1.80
CA GLN A 100 -2.36 -11.53 -0.50
C GLN A 100 -1.35 -11.51 0.64
N GLY A 101 -1.64 -10.69 1.66
CA GLY A 101 -0.80 -10.55 2.85
C GLY A 101 0.31 -9.50 2.72
N LYS A 102 0.68 -8.90 3.86
CA LYS A 102 1.67 -7.83 3.94
C LYS A 102 3.05 -8.29 3.44
N GLU A 103 3.53 -9.44 3.87
CA GLU A 103 4.87 -9.94 3.53
C GLU A 103 5.02 -10.16 2.03
N ALA A 104 3.99 -10.73 1.39
CA ALA A 104 3.97 -10.95 -0.05
C ALA A 104 3.91 -9.63 -0.83
N LEU A 105 3.11 -8.66 -0.37
CA LEU A 105 3.05 -7.32 -0.97
C LEU A 105 4.38 -6.59 -0.83
N VAL A 106 5.00 -6.61 0.36
CA VAL A 106 6.31 -6.01 0.60
C VAL A 106 7.35 -6.67 -0.29
N SER A 107 7.46 -8.00 -0.31
CA SER A 107 8.42 -8.71 -1.14
C SER A 107 8.22 -8.43 -2.65
N HIS A 108 6.99 -8.20 -3.08
CA HIS A 108 6.70 -7.87 -4.48
C HIS A 108 7.15 -6.45 -4.83
N PHE A 109 6.82 -5.47 -3.99
CA PHE A 109 7.12 -4.06 -4.27
C PHE A 109 8.54 -3.63 -3.89
N ASP A 110 9.20 -4.31 -2.97
CA ASP A 110 10.58 -4.01 -2.56
C ASP A 110 11.57 -4.14 -3.74
N LYS A 111 11.31 -5.11 -4.62
CA LYS A 111 12.08 -5.33 -5.85
C LYS A 111 11.66 -4.41 -7.00
N SER A 112 10.60 -3.61 -6.81
CA SER A 112 10.06 -2.74 -7.85
C SER A 112 10.75 -1.37 -7.88
N VAL A 113 10.84 -0.82 -9.09
CA VAL A 113 11.36 0.53 -9.33
C VAL A 113 10.20 1.45 -9.71
N PHE A 114 10.08 2.57 -9.00
CA PHE A 114 9.02 3.55 -9.18
C PHE A 114 9.60 4.83 -9.79
N PHE A 115 9.25 5.09 -11.05
CA PHE A 115 9.59 6.34 -11.71
C PHE A 115 8.59 7.41 -11.31
N CYS A 116 8.89 8.18 -10.27
CA CYS A 116 7.96 9.16 -9.71
C CYS A 116 8.68 10.34 -9.06
N LYS A 117 7.96 11.46 -8.91
CA LYS A 117 8.52 12.72 -8.38
C LYS A 117 8.61 12.78 -6.85
N SER A 118 7.95 11.87 -6.13
CA SER A 118 7.81 11.92 -4.67
C SER A 118 7.60 10.52 -4.07
N ASP A 119 8.06 10.32 -2.82
CA ASP A 119 7.80 9.10 -2.03
C ASP A 119 6.33 8.96 -1.60
N GLU A 120 5.54 10.02 -1.77
CA GLU A 120 4.09 9.96 -1.54
C GLU A 120 3.36 8.99 -2.49
N PHE A 121 4.02 8.62 -3.60
CA PHE A 121 3.48 7.72 -4.62
C PHE A 121 3.96 6.28 -4.48
N LEU A 122 4.87 6.01 -3.54
CA LEU A 122 5.35 4.66 -3.28
C LEU A 122 4.40 3.93 -2.32
N PRO A 123 4.37 2.58 -2.39
CA PRO A 123 3.71 1.77 -1.38
C PRO A 123 4.28 2.06 0.01
N VAL A 124 3.43 1.95 1.04
CA VAL A 124 3.82 2.16 2.42
C VAL A 124 3.33 1.05 3.33
N CYS A 125 4.15 0.70 4.30
CA CYS A 125 3.79 -0.14 5.43
C CYS A 125 3.65 0.70 6.70
N PHE A 126 2.81 0.24 7.61
CA PHE A 126 2.61 0.81 8.93
C PHE A 126 3.05 -0.17 10.01
N SER A 127 3.71 0.36 11.05
CA SER A 127 4.04 -0.37 12.27
C SER A 127 3.96 0.57 13.49
N PRO A 128 3.09 0.29 14.48
CA PRO A 128 2.08 -0.78 14.47
C PRO A 128 1.02 -0.57 13.36
N PRO A 129 0.20 -1.60 13.06
CA PRO A 129 -0.98 -1.44 12.20
C PRO A 129 -1.88 -0.30 12.67
N ARG A 130 -2.51 0.40 11.74
CA ARG A 130 -3.40 1.53 12.02
C ARG A 130 -4.81 1.01 12.27
N ASP A 131 -5.33 1.23 13.46
CA ASP A 131 -6.66 0.82 13.92
C ASP A 131 -7.68 1.97 13.96
N GLY A 132 -7.27 3.16 13.50
CA GLY A 132 -8.09 4.38 13.55
C GLY A 132 -8.02 5.14 14.87
N ALA A 133 -7.34 4.62 15.90
CA ALA A 133 -7.11 5.36 17.13
C ALA A 133 -6.01 6.41 16.89
N SER A 134 -6.40 7.60 16.44
CA SER A 134 -5.53 8.76 16.36
C SER A 134 -5.27 9.34 17.76
N GLY A 135 -4.58 8.58 18.61
CA GLY A 135 -3.99 9.08 19.85
C GLY A 135 -2.59 9.62 19.57
N GLU A 136 -2.29 10.83 20.06
CA GLU A 136 -0.97 11.48 19.94
C GLU A 136 0.17 10.63 20.52
N ASP A 137 -0.15 9.63 21.37
CA ASP A 137 0.81 8.76 22.05
C ASP A 137 1.30 7.54 21.25
N GLN A 138 0.67 7.19 20.12
CA GLN A 138 1.09 6.02 19.34
C GLN A 138 1.78 6.43 18.05
N ALA A 139 3.10 6.59 18.12
CA ALA A 139 3.94 6.88 16.97
C ALA A 139 3.88 5.73 15.95
N VAL A 140 3.10 5.92 14.87
CA VAL A 140 3.05 4.98 13.75
C VAL A 140 4.25 5.23 12.84
N THR A 141 5.12 4.23 12.72
CA THR A 141 6.22 4.25 11.75
C THR A 141 5.67 3.96 10.35
N ILE A 142 5.94 4.87 9.42
CA ILE A 142 5.60 4.71 7.99
C ILE A 142 6.88 4.32 7.24
N THR A 143 6.90 3.12 6.65
CA THR A 143 8.03 2.65 5.85
C THR A 143 7.64 2.62 4.38
N THR A 144 8.35 3.38 3.55
CA THR A 144 8.18 3.36 2.09
C THR A 144 8.85 2.12 1.50
N ILE A 145 8.18 1.45 0.55
CA ILE A 145 8.65 0.20 -0.05
C ILE A 145 9.07 0.42 -1.52
N GLY A 146 10.21 -0.17 -1.90
CA GLY A 146 10.76 -0.14 -3.24
C GLY A 146 11.65 1.07 -3.54
N LYS A 147 12.18 1.12 -4.77
CA LYS A 147 13.21 2.09 -5.16
C LYS A 147 12.62 3.21 -6.01
N ARG A 148 12.66 4.45 -5.53
CA ARG A 148 12.28 5.63 -6.31
C ARG A 148 13.41 6.08 -7.23
N ILE A 149 13.08 6.39 -8.48
CA ILE A 149 14.00 7.04 -9.44
C ILE A 149 13.32 8.29 -10.00
N THR A 150 14.02 9.42 -9.96
CA THR A 150 13.53 10.74 -10.44
C THR A 150 14.20 11.20 -11.74
N THR A 151 15.38 10.65 -12.07
CA THR A 151 16.13 10.93 -13.30
C THR A 151 16.60 9.62 -13.92
N ILE A 152 16.53 9.50 -15.24
CA ILE A 152 17.28 8.47 -15.95
C ILE A 152 18.74 8.87 -15.78
N THR A 153 19.45 8.30 -14.81
CA THR A 153 20.91 8.33 -14.87
C THR A 153 21.29 7.54 -16.11
N PRO A 154 21.95 8.12 -17.13
CA PRO A 154 22.47 7.33 -18.23
C PRO A 154 23.36 6.27 -17.61
N CYS A 155 23.13 4.99 -17.94
CA CYS A 155 24.04 3.92 -17.56
C CYS A 155 25.42 4.30 -18.10
N THR A 156 26.33 4.76 -17.25
CA THR A 156 27.74 4.83 -17.63
C THR A 156 28.18 3.40 -17.86
N ASN A 157 28.50 3.09 -19.12
CA ASN A 157 29.11 1.83 -19.51
C ASN A 157 30.20 1.48 -18.50
N ARG A 158 30.00 0.41 -17.74
CA ARG A 158 31.14 -0.27 -17.12
C ARG A 158 31.97 -0.81 -18.27
N GLY A 159 33.02 -0.07 -18.61
CA GLY A 159 34.07 -0.57 -19.48
C GLY A 159 34.54 -1.90 -18.93
N VAL A 160 34.31 -2.96 -19.71
CA VAL A 160 35.03 -4.21 -19.57
C VAL A 160 36.48 -3.84 -19.92
N SER A 161 37.34 -3.74 -18.92
CA SER A 161 38.77 -3.73 -19.14
C SER A 161 39.18 -5.13 -19.60
N LEU A 162 39.17 -5.32 -20.91
CA LEU A 162 39.89 -6.39 -21.59
C LEU A 162 41.35 -6.34 -21.13
N SER A 163 41.77 -7.40 -20.44
CA SER A 163 43.19 -7.67 -20.22
C SER A 163 43.77 -8.17 -21.54
N PRO A 164 44.92 -7.66 -22.02
CA PRO A 164 45.53 -8.17 -23.24
C PRO A 164 46.13 -9.55 -22.96
N ASP A 165 45.65 -10.50 -23.75
CA ASP A 165 46.15 -11.85 -23.94
C ASP A 165 47.65 -11.84 -24.33
N SER A 166 48.42 -12.78 -23.78
CA SER A 166 49.62 -13.24 -24.46
C SER A 166 49.88 -14.73 -24.20
N SER A 167 49.81 -15.47 -25.31
CA SER A 167 50.61 -16.64 -25.68
C SER A 167 50.06 -18.04 -25.36
N LYS A 168 49.37 -18.58 -26.39
CA LYS A 168 49.56 -19.88 -27.06
C LYS A 168 50.20 -21.03 -26.26
N THR A 169 49.57 -22.22 -26.29
CA THR A 169 50.10 -23.45 -26.93
C THR A 169 49.03 -24.54 -27.01
N VAL A 170 49.00 -25.20 -28.17
CA VAL A 170 48.16 -26.31 -28.64
C VAL A 170 48.62 -27.64 -28.02
N GLN A 171 47.69 -28.55 -27.71
CA GLN A 171 47.83 -29.98 -28.01
C GLN A 171 46.48 -30.73 -27.90
N GLU A 172 46.07 -31.35 -29.01
CA GLU A 172 45.11 -32.48 -29.10
C GLU A 172 45.70 -33.67 -28.31
N SER A 173 44.96 -34.49 -27.56
CA SER A 173 43.90 -35.43 -27.94
C SER A 173 43.10 -35.81 -26.69
#